data_AF-A0A4Y7IBJ9-F1
#
_entry.id   AF-A0A4Y7IBJ9-F1
#
_cell.length_a   1.000
_cell.length_b   1.000
_cell.length_c   1.000
_cell.angle_alpha   90.00
_cell.angle_beta   90.00
_cell.angle_gamma   90.00
#
_symmetry.space_group_name_H-M   'P 1'
#
loop_
_entity.id
_entity.type
_entity.pdbx_description
1 polymer ?
#
loop_
_entity_poly.entity_id
_entity_poly.type
_entity_poly.pdbx_seq_one_letter_code
_entity_poly.pdbx_strand_id
1 'polypeptide(L)'
;MGLQNLMNGLLLIYFLFMVIVTPLFDCQSCLPSNLFPDVLIDMNTWYANEHGDYLSIEKPHFFVGLIWLELVVMWPLCIANFYGIFASKSWVKKTCLIYGVSTATSMVFKGYFYTIEHLRTFPGVCSNFGP
;
A
#
# COMPACT_ATOMS: atom_id res chain seq x y z
N MET A 1 -28.72 10.50 11.09
CA MET A 1 -28.47 9.12 11.56
C MET A 1 -28.01 8.17 10.43
N GLY A 2 -28.52 8.29 9.20
CA GLY A 2 -28.15 7.40 8.09
C GLY A 2 -26.70 7.51 7.56
N LEU A 3 -26.16 8.73 7.40
CA LEU A 3 -24.83 8.94 6.79
C LEU A 3 -23.69 8.29 7.59
N GLN A 4 -23.75 8.36 8.91
CA GLN A 4 -22.71 7.83 9.79
C GLN A 4 -22.66 6.30 9.77
N ASN A 5 -23.83 5.65 9.68
CA ASN A 5 -23.95 4.20 9.55
C ASN A 5 -23.47 3.72 8.17
N LEU A 6 -23.79 4.48 7.11
CA LEU A 6 -23.30 4.20 5.75
C LEU A 6 -21.77 4.30 5.67
N MET A 7 -21.20 5.36 6.23
CA MET A 7 -19.75 5.55 6.27
C MET A 7 -19.04 4.45 7.09
N ASN A 8 -19.60 4.07 8.25
CA ASN A 8 -19.07 2.95 9.02
C ASN A 8 -19.11 1.63 8.24
N GLY A 9 -20.19 1.38 7.48
CA GLY A 9 -20.31 0.19 6.62
C GLY A 9 -19.26 0.17 5.50
N LEU A 10 -19.08 1.30 4.80
CA LEU A 10 -18.05 1.43 3.75
C LEU A 10 -16.64 1.25 4.33
N LEU A 11 -16.35 1.88 5.48
CA LEU A 11 -15.08 1.73 6.17
C LEU A 11 -14.83 0.28 6.59
N LEU A 12 -15.85 -0.43 7.07
CA LEU A 12 -15.73 -1.83 7.46
C LEU A 12 -15.35 -2.72 6.28
N ILE A 13 -16.02 -2.54 5.13
CA ILE A 13 -15.70 -3.26 3.89
C ILE A 13 -14.28 -2.92 3.43
N TYR A 14 -13.91 -1.64 3.46
CA TYR A 14 -12.57 -1.18 3.10
C TYR A 14 -11.48 -1.80 3.99
N PHE A 15 -11.63 -1.76 5.31
CA PHE A 15 -10.65 -2.34 6.22
C PHE A 15 -10.58 -3.87 6.07
N LEU A 16 -11.70 -4.56 5.86
CA LEU A 16 -11.70 -6.00 5.58
C LEU A 16 -10.89 -6.32 4.32
N PHE A 17 -11.11 -5.55 3.25
CA PHE A 17 -10.39 -5.69 2.00
C PHE A 17 -8.88 -5.46 2.20
N MET A 18 -8.50 -4.39 2.89
CA MET A 18 -7.09 -4.07 3.17
C MET A 18 -6.41 -5.13 4.05
N VAL A 19 -7.11 -5.70 5.04
CA VAL A 19 -6.57 -6.78 5.88
C VAL A 19 -6.15 -8.00 5.05
N ILE A 20 -6.84 -8.27 3.94
CA ILE A 20 -6.54 -9.39 3.03
C ILE A 20 -5.49 -8.96 1.98
N VAL A 21 -5.66 -7.80 1.35
CA VAL A 21 -4.81 -7.34 0.26
C VAL A 21 -3.39 -7.04 0.74
N THR A 22 -3.23 -6.36 1.87
CA THR A 22 -1.91 -6.01 2.43
C THR A 22 -0.99 -7.23 2.55
N PRO A 23 -1.36 -8.33 3.24
CA PRO A 23 -0.48 -9.48 3.33
C PRO A 23 -0.34 -10.26 2.01
N LEU A 24 -1.27 -10.14 1.06
CA LEU A 24 -1.18 -10.81 -0.24
C LEU A 24 -0.21 -10.11 -1.19
N PHE A 25 -0.17 -8.78 -1.17
CA PHE A 25 0.61 -7.97 -2.10
C PHE A 25 1.86 -7.37 -1.44
N ASP A 26 1.72 -6.73 -0.28
CA ASP A 26 2.83 -6.07 0.40
C ASP A 26 3.86 -7.09 0.92
N CYS A 27 3.41 -8.26 1.40
CA CYS A 27 4.35 -9.31 1.79
C CYS A 27 5.13 -9.89 0.60
N GLN A 28 4.62 -9.86 -0.63
CA GLN A 28 5.39 -10.30 -1.80
C GLN A 28 6.59 -9.37 -2.08
N SER A 29 6.53 -8.11 -1.64
CA SER A 29 7.63 -7.16 -1.75
C SER A 29 8.73 -7.44 -0.71
N CYS A 30 8.36 -7.93 0.48
CA CYS A 30 9.30 -8.18 1.59
C CYS A 30 9.79 -9.62 1.72
N LEU A 31 8.98 -10.61 1.35
CA LEU A 31 9.27 -12.03 1.53
C LEU A 31 9.67 -12.68 0.19
N PRO A 32 10.50 -13.75 0.24
CA PRO A 32 10.87 -14.50 -0.94
C PRO A 32 9.62 -15.13 -1.58
N SER A 33 9.56 -15.10 -2.91
CA SER A 33 8.41 -15.52 -3.71
C SER A 33 7.95 -16.95 -3.39
N ASN A 34 8.84 -17.82 -2.92
CA ASN A 34 8.58 -19.22 -2.56
C ASN A 34 7.56 -19.43 -1.41
N LEU A 35 7.13 -18.36 -0.72
CA LEU A 35 6.09 -18.43 0.32
C LEU A 35 4.68 -18.14 -0.21
N PHE A 36 4.53 -17.76 -1.48
CA PHE A 36 3.27 -17.42 -2.11
C PHE A 36 2.90 -18.47 -3.17
N PRO A 37 1.60 -18.68 -3.44
CA PRO A 37 1.17 -19.56 -4.53
C PRO A 37 1.59 -18.97 -5.88
N ASP A 38 2.04 -19.83 -6.79
CA ASP A 38 2.60 -19.45 -8.10
C ASP A 38 1.68 -18.52 -8.90
N VAL A 39 0.36 -18.69 -8.81
CA VAL A 39 -0.64 -17.83 -9.47
C VAL A 39 -0.50 -16.35 -9.10
N LEU A 40 -0.19 -16.07 -7.83
CA LEU A 40 -0.09 -14.71 -7.30
C LEU A 40 1.24 -14.06 -7.70
N ILE A 41 2.29 -14.88 -7.82
CA ILE A 41 3.62 -14.46 -8.26
C ILE A 41 3.60 -14.20 -9.77
N ASP A 42 2.97 -15.08 -10.55
CA ASP A 42 2.83 -14.93 -12.00
C ASP A 42 2.02 -13.68 -12.35
N MET A 43 0.93 -13.39 -11.63
CA MET A 43 0.20 -12.13 -11.82
C MET A 43 1.05 -10.90 -11.53
N ASN A 44 1.80 -10.89 -10.42
CA ASN A 44 2.64 -9.76 -10.06
C ASN A 44 3.82 -9.59 -11.06
N THR A 45 4.42 -10.71 -11.48
CA THR A 45 5.51 -10.72 -12.45
C THR A 45 5.05 -10.29 -13.84
N TRP A 46 3.87 -10.75 -14.27
CA TRP A 46 3.24 -10.31 -15.51
C TRP A 46 2.91 -8.82 -15.47
N TYR A 47 2.33 -8.33 -14.36
CA TYR A 47 2.04 -6.91 -14.16
C TYR A 47 3.30 -6.05 -14.19
N ALA A 48 4.34 -6.46 -13.46
CA ALA A 48 5.62 -5.77 -13.39
C ALA A 48 6.31 -5.70 -14.75
N ASN A 49 6.26 -6.78 -15.54
CA ASN A 49 6.83 -6.81 -16.88
C ASN A 49 6.04 -5.96 -17.89
N GLU A 50 4.71 -6.00 -17.83
CA GLU A 50 3.85 -5.25 -18.75
C GLU A 50 3.92 -3.73 -18.50
N HIS A 51 4.02 -3.32 -17.23
CA HIS A 51 4.04 -1.90 -16.84
C HIS A 51 5.45 -1.34 -16.61
N GLY A 52 6.49 -2.19 -16.64
CA GLY A 52 7.87 -1.79 -16.37
C GLY A 52 8.05 -1.22 -14.97
N ASP A 53 7.31 -1.74 -13.98
CA ASP A 53 7.32 -1.21 -12.62
C ASP A 53 8.62 -1.56 -11.90
N TYR A 54 9.57 -0.63 -11.99
CA TYR A 54 10.92 -0.73 -11.46
C TYR A 54 10.97 -1.07 -9.97
N LEU A 55 9.95 -0.67 -9.18
CA LEU A 55 9.86 -0.98 -7.75
C LEU A 55 9.66 -2.46 -7.45
N SER A 56 8.90 -3.16 -8.31
CA SER A 56 8.69 -4.60 -8.21
C SER A 56 9.86 -5.40 -8.78
N ILE A 57 10.60 -4.83 -9.73
CA ILE A 57 11.71 -5.49 -10.43
C ILE A 57 13.02 -5.42 -9.64
N GLU A 58 13.42 -4.25 -9.14
CA GLU A 58 14.69 -4.10 -8.41
C GLU A 58 14.56 -4.25 -6.88
N LYS A 59 13.35 -4.10 -6.31
CA LYS A 59 13.09 -4.16 -4.86
C LYS A 59 14.18 -3.48 -4.01
N PRO A 60 14.42 -2.17 -4.18
CA PRO A 60 15.45 -1.47 -3.41
C PRO A 60 15.19 -1.59 -1.91
N HIS A 61 16.25 -1.82 -1.12
CA HIS A 61 16.15 -2.12 0.31
C HIS A 61 15.38 -1.06 1.14
N PHE A 62 15.43 0.21 0.71
CA PHE A 62 14.68 1.29 1.33
C PHE A 62 13.16 1.13 1.15
N PHE A 63 12.71 0.69 -0.03
CA PHE A 63 11.30 0.39 -0.30
C PHE A 63 10.81 -0.79 0.53
N VAL A 64 11.62 -1.85 0.64
CA VAL A 64 11.31 -3.00 1.50
C VAL A 64 11.17 -2.58 2.97
N GLY A 65 12.00 -1.65 3.45
CA GLY A 65 11.89 -1.07 4.80
C GLY A 65 10.58 -0.29 5.03
N LEU A 66 10.11 0.46 4.02
CA LEU A 66 8.83 1.16 4.08
C LEU A 66 7.64 0.20 4.10
N ILE A 67 7.68 -0.84 3.27
CA ILE A 67 6.65 -1.88 3.26
C ILE A 67 6.62 -2.63 4.60
N TRP A 68 7.78 -2.87 5.23
CA TRP A 68 7.85 -3.42 6.59
C TRP A 68 7.15 -2.54 7.63
N LEU A 69 7.32 -1.22 7.54
CA LEU A 69 6.63 -0.28 8.44
C LEU A 69 5.11 -0.31 8.21
N GLU A 70 4.67 -0.44 6.96
CA GLU A 70 3.26 -0.61 6.61
C GLU A 70 2.72 -1.93 7.17
N LEU A 71 3.45 -3.03 7.03
CA LEU A 71 3.09 -4.35 7.58
C LEU A 71 3.06 -4.40 9.11
N VAL A 72 3.99 -3.73 9.80
CA VAL A 72 4.09 -3.82 11.26
C VAL A 72 3.24 -2.77 11.97
N VAL A 73 3.02 -1.61 11.35
CA VAL A 73 2.30 -0.49 12.00
C VAL A 73 0.92 -0.28 11.41
N MET A 74 0.80 -0.23 10.08
CA MET A 74 -0.49 0.07 9.43
C MET A 74 -1.42 -1.14 9.44
N TRP A 75 -0.90 -2.35 9.22
CA TRP A 75 -1.72 -3.56 9.16
C TRP A 75 -2.38 -3.90 10.51
N PRO A 76 -1.70 -3.88 11.68
CA PRO A 76 -2.38 -4.07 12.97
C PRO A 76 -3.38 -2.96 13.28
N LEU A 77 -3.09 -1.72 12.86
CA LEU A 77 -4.01 -0.59 13.01
C LEU A 77 -5.26 -0.77 12.14
N CYS A 78 -5.13 -1.34 10.94
CA CYS A 78 -6.22 -1.72 10.05
C CYS A 78 -7.12 -2.80 10.71
N ILE A 79 -6.52 -3.86 11.26
CA ILE A 79 -7.25 -4.91 11.99
C ILE A 79 -7.96 -4.33 13.22
N ALA A 80 -7.28 -3.47 13.99
CA ALA A 80 -7.85 -2.81 15.16
C ALA A 80 -9.03 -1.89 14.79
N ASN A 81 -8.94 -1.17 13.67
CA ASN A 81 -10.03 -0.34 13.14
C ASN A 81 -11.22 -1.20 12.69
N PHE A 82 -10.99 -2.31 11.97
CA PHE A 82 -12.03 -3.26 11.59
C PHE A 82 -12.77 -3.80 12.82
N TYR A 83 -12.03 -4.32 13.81
CA TYR A 83 -12.61 -4.80 15.06
C TYR A 83 -13.33 -3.70 15.82
N GLY A 84 -12.76 -2.50 15.87
CA GLY A 84 -13.34 -1.36 16.55
C GLY A 84 -14.68 -0.94 15.96
N ILE A 85 -14.81 -0.92 14.63
CA ILE A 85 -16.08 -0.60 13.95
C ILE A 85 -17.10 -1.71 14.24
N PHE A 86 -16.69 -2.97 14.12
CA PHE A 86 -17.56 -4.13 14.40
C PHE A 86 -18.09 -4.12 15.84
N ALA A 87 -17.22 -3.84 16.81
CA ALA A 87 -17.56 -3.73 18.22
C ALA A 87 -18.08 -2.34 18.63
N SER A 88 -18.34 -1.43 17.68
CA SER A 88 -18.85 -0.07 17.87
C SER A 88 -18.12 0.73 18.96
N LYS A 89 -16.79 0.63 19.00
CA LYS A 89 -15.97 1.29 20.03
C LYS A 89 -15.74 2.77 19.71
N SER A 90 -15.70 3.61 20.75
CA SER A 90 -15.57 5.07 20.62
C SER A 90 -14.21 5.55 20.08
N TRP A 91 -13.14 4.77 20.28
CA TRP A 91 -11.79 5.09 19.80
C TRP A 91 -11.60 5.03 18.28
N VAL A 92 -12.52 4.37 17.57
CA VAL A 92 -12.45 4.12 16.11
C VAL A 92 -12.31 5.41 15.33
N LYS A 93 -13.02 6.46 15.74
CA LYS A 93 -13.01 7.74 15.01
C LYS A 93 -11.60 8.35 14.99
N LYS A 94 -10.86 8.21 16.09
CA LYS A 94 -9.49 8.74 16.20
C LYS A 94 -8.52 7.86 15.40
N THR A 95 -8.60 6.55 15.58
CA THR A 95 -7.69 5.60 14.92
C THR A 95 -7.93 5.53 13.41
N CYS A 96 -9.17 5.71 12.95
CA CYS A 96 -9.51 5.80 11.52
C CYS A 96 -8.98 7.10 10.90
N LEU A 97 -9.01 8.23 11.61
CA LEU A 97 -8.40 9.48 11.15
C LEU A 97 -6.88 9.36 11.07
N ILE A 98 -6.24 8.80 12.11
CA ILE A 98 -4.79 8.55 12.12
C ILE A 98 -4.40 7.65 10.94
N TYR A 99 -5.15 6.57 10.72
CA TYR A 99 -4.94 5.67 9.60
C TYR A 99 -5.05 6.42 8.27
N GLY A 100 -6.15 7.14 8.04
CA GLY A 100 -6.37 7.87 6.79
C GLY A 100 -5.29 8.92 6.49
N VAL A 101 -4.86 9.69 7.49
CA VAL A 101 -3.75 10.65 7.33
C VAL A 101 -2.45 9.93 6.98
N SER A 102 -2.14 8.84 7.70
CA SER A 102 -0.93 8.06 7.45
C SER A 102 -0.94 7.46 6.04
N THR A 103 -2.08 6.95 5.57
CA THR A 103 -2.23 6.41 4.20
C THR A 103 -2.05 7.49 3.16
N ALA A 104 -2.62 8.69 3.36
CA ALA A 104 -2.44 9.81 2.45
C ALA A 104 -0.96 10.23 2.35
N THR A 105 -0.26 10.32 3.48
CA THR A 105 1.19 10.62 3.50
C THR A 105 1.98 9.54 2.77
N SER A 106 1.62 8.27 2.95
CA SER A 106 2.31 7.14 2.30
C SER A 106 2.09 7.12 0.78
N MET A 107 0.87 7.42 0.32
CA MET A 107 0.57 7.54 -1.12
C MET A 107 1.36 8.65 -1.78
N VAL A 108 1.45 9.81 -1.12
CA VAL A 108 2.25 10.93 -1.59
C VAL A 108 3.72 10.52 -1.69
N PHE A 109 4.25 9.87 -0.66
CA PHE A 109 5.63 9.40 -0.64
C PHE A 109 5.92 8.37 -1.75
N LYS A 110 5.06 7.34 -1.90
CA LYS A 110 5.17 6.33 -2.97
C LYS A 110 5.09 6.98 -4.36
N GLY A 111 4.21 7.95 -4.57
CA GLY A 111 4.07 8.68 -5.84
C GLY A 111 5.28 9.54 -6.20
N TYR A 112 5.87 10.23 -5.22
CA TYR A 112 7.12 10.96 -5.42
C TYR A 112 8.28 10.03 -5.74
N PHE A 113 8.39 8.91 -5.01
CA PHE A 113 9.43 7.92 -5.25
C PHE A 113 9.29 7.32 -6.66
N TYR A 114 8.07 6.97 -7.07
CA TYR A 114 7.79 6.49 -8.43
C TYR A 114 8.20 7.51 -9.50
N THR A 115 7.89 8.80 -9.29
CA THR A 115 8.24 9.87 -10.23
C THR A 115 9.75 10.11 -10.30
N ILE A 116 10.45 10.13 -9.17
CA ILE A 116 11.91 10.31 -9.12
C ILE A 116 12.64 9.12 -9.75
N GLU A 117 12.22 7.90 -9.47
CA GLU A 117 12.88 6.70 -10.02
C GLU A 117 12.56 6.55 -11.52
N HIS A 118 11.35 6.91 -11.97
CA HIS A 118 10.99 6.95 -13.39
C HIS A 118 11.83 7.99 -14.15
N LEU A 119 12.11 9.16 -13.56
CA LEU A 119 13.04 10.15 -14.12
C LEU A 119 14.50 9.63 -14.15
N ARG A 120 14.86 8.72 -13.25
CA ARG A 120 16.20 8.13 -13.17
C ARG A 120 16.42 7.01 -14.20
N THR A 121 15.39 6.21 -14.48
CA THR A 121 15.42 5.13 -15.49
C THR A 121 15.24 5.64 -16.92
N PHE A 122 14.63 6.81 -17.12
CA PHE A 122 14.49 7.48 -18.43
C PHE A 122 15.25 8.82 -18.49
N PRO A 123 16.60 8.82 -18.57
CA PRO A 123 17.39 10.05 -18.64
C PRO A 123 17.16 10.88 -19.92
N GLY A 124 16.51 10.33 -20.95
CA GLY A 124 16.30 10.98 -22.25
C GLY A 124 15.23 12.09 -22.29
N VAL A 125 14.45 12.29 -21.22
CA VAL A 125 13.46 13.38 -21.14
C VAL A 125 14.09 14.67 -20.61
N CYS A 126 15.13 14.59 -19.78
CA CYS A 126 15.87 15.76 -19.28
C CYS A 126 16.85 16.36 -20.31
N SER A 127 17.19 15.66 -21.39
CA SER A 127 18.04 16.20 -22.46
C SER A 127 17.35 17.23 -23.38
N ASN A 128 16.04 17.47 -23.22
CA ASN A 128 15.31 18.50 -23.99
C ASN A 128 15.05 19.80 -23.20
N PHE A 129 15.58 19.93 -21.99
CA PHE A 129 15.59 21.18 -21.21
C PHE A 129 17.05 21.56 -20.89
N GLY A 130 17.84 21.77 -21.93
CA GLY A 130 19.00 22.66 -21.87
C GLY A 130 18.58 24.09 -22.24
N PRO A 131 19.26 25.13 -21.73
CA PRO A 131 18.98 26.52 -22.10
C PRO A 131 19.16 26.78 -23.60
#